data_AF-A0A0K2V0Z9-F1
#
_entry.id   AF-A0A0K2V0Z9-F1
#
_cell.length_a   1.000
_cell.length_b   1.000
_cell.length_c   1.000
_cell.angle_alpha   90.00
_cell.angle_beta   90.00
_cell.angle_gamma   90.00
#
_symmetry.space_group_name_H-M   'P 1'
#
loop_
_entity.id
_entity.type
_entity.pdbx_description
1 polymer ?
#
loop_
_entity_poly.entity_id
_entity_poly.type
_entity_poly.pdbx_seq_one_letter_code
_entity_poly.pdbx_strand_id
1 'polypeptide(L)'
;MELIYSVSSEGIIGKGTCFIHSRDEGFVLSTPEGIRKVDPNVPWESVNRKITYNVRSLAVNSDGTRVLVGDESGIELYDENDVVLGRSSKFCGETFPTSGFICRKERVYLEAPDQVCLYDKFSCTFEEDAETEDVGVLVTTSGILIAVQYDSEKKTLKEYARSLDNGIRSRVEVAEMARIKDGKFVLATSDGHPEGPIKIYAVSLNDGQLSIETYVSLFPSSKGGDDHSDVLMITRLHFINPDDSDALLIAMKTVSGVGRVEMWELKDSYVSTHKILLSSDASSPDINSISTKGLTIRMWVFAESFSGPVAEVVSICSPPSSLVASGKSSGPSYYIAIAYSDGSIQCLLRHSLQQVESVDLPSIGVLSDESKMLRMSVKISDMAFTPTGNALVVVDTSGQLYLYRMSPISDPGGPHTVNYAVTMFEYCLVSGRDWWDVLICCKPSMAEAICDKLTESFQNQTQDTQRYLFGKYLAIKMSLYRLNSSTEYKAADCFANLMLTSVAGAFESILRPTELSENVSTIYKLQVILQNNQKGEWDIDKLVERLKSVHMEFTVDPHILQSFQQLIQWTSTLALHLMASVPEFKQRKGPGVAFSFLYIYINVLILLSYSLIY
;
A
#
# COMPACT_ATOMS: atom_id res chain seq x y z
N MET A 1 -2.08 -21.58 5.10
CA MET A 1 -2.63 -20.77 3.98
C MET A 1 -3.92 -21.44 3.57
N GLU A 2 -5.02 -20.71 3.47
CA GLU A 2 -6.34 -21.31 3.16
C GLU A 2 -6.92 -20.67 1.90
N LEU A 3 -7.30 -21.48 0.90
CA LEU A 3 -7.94 -20.95 -0.32
C LEU A 3 -9.35 -20.46 0.02
N ILE A 4 -9.61 -19.17 -0.16
CA ILE A 4 -10.91 -18.54 0.10
C ILE A 4 -11.81 -18.68 -1.12
N TYR A 5 -11.28 -18.36 -2.30
CA TYR A 5 -12.07 -18.30 -3.52
C TYR A 5 -11.20 -18.44 -4.77
N SER A 6 -11.80 -18.93 -5.85
CA SER A 6 -11.19 -19.04 -7.18
C SER A 6 -12.18 -18.53 -8.22
N VAL A 7 -11.73 -17.60 -9.07
CA VAL A 7 -12.56 -17.03 -10.15
C VAL A 7 -11.94 -17.31 -11.49
N SER A 8 -12.76 -17.92 -12.34
CA SER A 8 -12.55 -17.98 -13.78
C SER A 8 -13.23 -16.78 -14.40
N SER A 9 -12.46 -15.79 -14.83
CA SER A 9 -12.98 -14.92 -15.88
C SER A 9 -12.75 -15.67 -17.20
N GLU A 10 -13.79 -15.87 -18.00
CA GLU A 10 -13.60 -16.42 -19.34
C GLU A 10 -12.60 -15.52 -20.11
N GLY A 11 -11.51 -16.12 -20.60
CA GLY A 11 -10.52 -15.43 -21.44
C GLY A 11 -9.30 -14.84 -20.75
N ILE A 12 -8.92 -15.25 -19.52
CA ILE A 12 -7.58 -14.92 -19.02
C ILE A 12 -6.61 -15.96 -19.61
N ILE A 13 -5.66 -15.55 -20.46
CA ILE A 13 -4.66 -16.46 -21.00
C ILE A 13 -3.32 -15.75 -20.95
N GLY A 14 -2.50 -16.02 -19.94
CA GLY A 14 -1.04 -15.85 -20.01
C GLY A 14 -0.35 -15.11 -18.86
N LYS A 15 0.99 -15.11 -18.94
CA LYS A 15 1.95 -14.64 -17.91
C LYS A 15 1.76 -13.15 -17.58
N GLY A 16 1.07 -12.86 -16.48
CA GLY A 16 0.86 -11.51 -15.97
C GLY A 16 1.65 -11.23 -14.70
N THR A 17 2.01 -9.96 -14.49
CA THR A 17 2.37 -9.43 -13.17
C THR A 17 1.11 -8.95 -12.44
N CYS A 18 0.97 -9.30 -11.16
CA CYS A 18 -0.18 -8.92 -10.34
C CYS A 18 0.18 -7.80 -9.37
N PHE A 19 -0.54 -6.68 -9.40
CA PHE A 19 -0.37 -5.59 -8.42
C PHE A 19 -1.67 -5.33 -7.66
N ILE A 20 -1.56 -5.14 -6.34
CA ILE A 20 -2.69 -4.88 -5.44
C ILE A 20 -2.55 -3.46 -4.89
N HIS A 21 -3.52 -2.60 -5.18
CA HIS A 21 -3.56 -1.23 -4.65
C HIS A 21 -4.77 -1.02 -3.71
N SER A 22 -4.62 -0.15 -2.70
CA SER A 22 -5.56 0.03 -1.58
C SER A 22 -6.47 1.27 -1.65
N ARG A 23 -6.64 1.91 -2.81
CA ARG A 23 -7.43 3.18 -2.87
C ARG A 23 -8.70 3.05 -3.67
N ASP A 24 -8.63 2.31 -4.78
CA ASP A 24 -9.77 1.71 -5.43
C ASP A 24 -9.63 0.20 -5.25
N GLU A 25 -10.68 -0.45 -4.78
CA GLU A 25 -10.81 -1.88 -4.52
C GLU A 25 -10.52 -2.71 -5.80
N GLY A 26 -9.28 -2.78 -6.28
CA GLY A 26 -8.97 -3.32 -7.61
C GLY A 26 -7.58 -3.93 -7.75
N PHE A 27 -7.52 -5.09 -8.38
CA PHE A 27 -6.31 -5.73 -8.87
C PHE A 27 -6.01 -5.26 -10.28
N VAL A 28 -4.77 -4.86 -10.56
CA VAL A 28 -4.33 -4.61 -11.93
C VAL A 28 -3.52 -5.81 -12.40
N LEU A 29 -4.00 -6.43 -13.48
CA LEU A 29 -3.42 -7.63 -14.07
C LEU A 29 -2.99 -7.34 -15.50
N SER A 30 -1.77 -7.75 -15.85
CA SER A 30 -1.34 -7.82 -17.24
C SER A 30 -1.70 -9.19 -17.84
N THR A 31 -2.27 -9.23 -19.04
CA THR A 31 -2.50 -10.46 -19.80
C THR A 31 -2.05 -10.25 -21.25
N PRO A 32 -1.76 -11.33 -22.01
CA PRO A 32 -1.59 -11.25 -23.47
C PRO A 32 -2.73 -10.57 -24.24
N GLU A 33 -3.96 -10.56 -23.70
CA GLU A 33 -5.08 -9.83 -24.29
C GLU A 33 -5.12 -8.35 -23.89
N GLY A 34 -4.35 -7.97 -22.87
CA GLY A 34 -4.14 -6.61 -22.38
C GLY A 34 -4.24 -6.46 -20.85
N ILE A 35 -4.38 -5.24 -20.35
CA ILE A 35 -4.48 -4.97 -18.90
C ILE A 35 -5.94 -5.06 -18.46
N ARG A 36 -6.17 -5.72 -17.32
CA ARG A 36 -7.48 -5.84 -16.68
C ARG A 36 -7.42 -5.27 -15.27
N LYS A 37 -8.37 -4.38 -14.93
CA LYS A 37 -8.65 -3.99 -13.54
C LYS A 37 -9.81 -4.86 -13.05
N VAL A 38 -9.58 -5.63 -11.99
CA VAL A 38 -10.57 -6.56 -11.41
C VAL A 38 -10.86 -6.14 -9.99
N ASP A 39 -12.12 -5.83 -9.70
CA ASP A 39 -12.55 -5.60 -8.33
C ASP A 39 -12.82 -6.95 -7.62
N PRO A 40 -12.14 -7.29 -6.52
CA PRO A 40 -12.45 -8.50 -5.74
C PRO A 40 -13.90 -8.59 -5.27
N ASN A 41 -14.59 -7.45 -5.07
CA ASN A 41 -15.98 -7.39 -4.66
C ASN A 41 -16.94 -7.66 -5.81
N VAL A 42 -16.50 -7.40 -7.05
CA VAL A 42 -17.29 -7.60 -8.27
C VAL A 42 -16.41 -8.24 -9.37
N PRO A 43 -15.85 -9.44 -9.15
CA PRO A 43 -14.79 -9.99 -10.01
C PRO A 43 -15.28 -10.35 -11.42
N TRP A 44 -16.60 -10.40 -11.63
CA TRP A 44 -17.23 -10.57 -12.94
C TRP A 44 -17.36 -9.26 -13.74
N GLU A 45 -17.28 -8.10 -13.09
CA GLU A 45 -17.22 -6.77 -13.73
C GLU A 45 -15.74 -6.37 -13.88
N SER A 46 -15.07 -6.96 -14.88
CA SER A 46 -13.71 -6.57 -15.23
C SER A 46 -13.73 -5.47 -16.29
N VAL A 47 -12.97 -4.40 -16.06
CA VAL A 47 -12.67 -3.42 -17.12
C VAL A 47 -11.51 -3.97 -17.94
N ASN A 48 -11.84 -4.41 -19.15
CA ASN A 48 -10.88 -5.02 -20.07
C ASN A 48 -10.35 -3.99 -21.05
N ARG A 49 -9.04 -3.74 -20.99
CA ARG A 49 -8.35 -2.98 -22.03
C ARG A 49 -7.60 -3.92 -22.94
N LYS A 50 -7.91 -3.87 -24.24
CA LYS A 50 -7.12 -4.55 -25.26
C LYS A 50 -5.82 -3.79 -25.50
N ILE A 51 -4.68 -4.35 -25.08
CA ILE A 51 -3.37 -3.79 -25.41
C ILE A 51 -2.91 -4.45 -26.70
N THR A 52 -2.28 -3.65 -27.56
CA THR A 52 -1.90 -4.11 -28.90
C THR A 52 -0.63 -4.98 -28.88
N TYR A 53 0.18 -4.84 -27.82
CA TYR A 53 1.48 -5.48 -27.65
C TYR A 53 1.56 -6.22 -26.30
N ASN A 54 2.45 -7.20 -26.24
CA ASN A 54 2.64 -8.03 -25.04
C ASN A 54 3.35 -7.21 -23.96
N VAL A 55 2.67 -6.94 -22.85
CA VAL A 55 3.21 -6.18 -21.72
C VAL A 55 4.32 -6.98 -21.03
N ARG A 56 5.49 -6.37 -20.87
CA ARG A 56 6.68 -7.00 -20.26
C ARG A 56 6.93 -6.55 -18.83
N SER A 57 6.62 -5.29 -18.54
CA SER A 57 6.68 -4.74 -17.19
C SER A 57 5.44 -3.90 -16.92
N LEU A 58 4.98 -3.92 -15.68
CA LEU A 58 3.84 -3.17 -15.20
C LEU A 58 4.21 -2.64 -13.81
N ALA A 59 3.81 -1.42 -13.50
CA ALA A 59 3.91 -0.87 -12.16
C ALA A 59 2.70 0.03 -11.88
N VAL A 60 2.29 0.09 -10.62
CA VAL A 60 1.24 0.99 -10.15
C VAL A 60 1.86 1.93 -9.14
N ASN A 61 1.50 3.21 -9.20
CA ASN A 61 1.97 4.17 -8.22
C ASN A 61 1.40 3.86 -6.84
N SER A 62 1.89 4.58 -5.85
CA SER A 62 1.57 4.29 -4.46
C SER A 62 0.15 4.69 -4.05
N ASP A 63 -0.60 5.37 -4.91
CA ASP A 63 -1.98 5.76 -4.63
C ASP A 63 -2.98 5.02 -5.51
N GLY A 64 -2.51 4.18 -6.44
CA GLY A 64 -3.35 3.43 -7.37
C GLY A 64 -3.88 4.26 -8.53
N THR A 65 -3.52 5.54 -8.57
CA THR A 65 -4.06 6.51 -9.51
C THR A 65 -3.31 6.56 -10.83
N ARG A 66 -2.13 5.91 -10.92
CA ARG A 66 -1.31 5.87 -12.12
C ARG A 66 -0.76 4.48 -12.37
N VAL A 67 -0.79 4.06 -13.63
CA VAL A 67 -0.25 2.77 -14.06
C VAL A 67 0.79 3.01 -15.15
N LEU A 68 1.99 2.45 -14.95
CA LEU A 68 3.11 2.50 -15.87
C LEU A 68 3.26 1.15 -16.56
N VAL A 69 3.34 1.19 -17.88
CA VAL A 69 3.40 -0.02 -18.73
C VAL A 69 4.63 0.07 -19.62
N GLY A 70 5.43 -0.99 -19.62
CA GLY A 70 6.52 -1.21 -20.56
C GLY A 70 6.21 -2.40 -21.45
N ASP A 71 6.15 -2.17 -22.76
CA ASP A 71 5.88 -3.19 -23.78
C ASP A 71 6.85 -3.08 -24.96
N GLU A 72 6.70 -3.95 -25.97
CA GLU A 72 7.59 -3.95 -27.14
C GLU A 72 7.50 -2.66 -27.98
N SER A 73 6.43 -1.89 -27.84
CA SER A 73 6.22 -0.60 -28.53
C SER A 73 6.82 0.60 -27.79
N GLY A 74 7.14 0.44 -26.50
CA GLY A 74 7.81 1.42 -25.67
C GLY A 74 7.16 1.55 -24.30
N ILE A 75 6.90 2.79 -23.87
CA ILE A 75 6.42 3.12 -22.53
C ILE A 75 5.09 3.85 -22.61
N GLU A 76 4.14 3.49 -21.75
CA GLU A 76 2.84 4.13 -21.63
C GLU A 76 2.54 4.44 -20.17
N LEU A 77 1.93 5.61 -19.91
CA LEU A 77 1.44 6.00 -18.60
C LEU A 77 -0.06 6.25 -18.65
N TYR A 78 -0.76 5.69 -17.67
CA TYR A 78 -2.20 5.71 -17.52
C TYR A 78 -2.61 6.40 -16.22
N ASP A 79 -3.80 6.99 -16.20
CA ASP A 79 -4.47 7.42 -14.97
C ASP A 79 -5.46 6.38 -14.42
N GLU A 80 -6.11 6.72 -13.32
CA GLU A 80 -7.11 5.91 -12.61
C GLU A 80 -8.37 5.59 -13.43
N ASN A 81 -8.65 6.42 -14.43
CA ASN A 81 -9.80 6.31 -15.34
C ASN A 81 -9.41 5.63 -16.67
N ASP A 82 -8.26 4.95 -16.69
CA ASP A 82 -7.68 4.25 -17.84
C ASP A 82 -7.38 5.16 -19.05
N VAL A 83 -7.27 6.47 -18.84
CA VAL A 83 -6.89 7.44 -19.87
C VAL A 83 -5.38 7.42 -20.05
N VAL A 84 -4.93 7.33 -21.31
CA VAL A 84 -3.51 7.46 -21.64
C VAL A 84 -3.08 8.90 -21.35
N LEU A 85 -2.26 9.07 -20.31
CA LEU A 85 -1.62 10.34 -20.00
C LEU A 85 -0.50 10.65 -21.00
N GLY A 86 0.22 9.62 -21.46
CA GLY A 86 1.14 9.75 -22.57
C GLY A 86 1.82 8.45 -22.99
N ARG A 87 2.51 8.50 -24.12
CA ARG A 87 3.24 7.38 -24.71
C ARG A 87 4.62 7.82 -25.22
N SER A 88 5.61 6.95 -25.05
CA SER A 88 6.95 7.08 -25.61
C SER A 88 7.32 5.87 -26.45
N SER A 89 7.66 6.09 -27.72
CA SER A 89 8.18 5.05 -28.61
C SER A 89 9.70 5.06 -28.76
N LYS A 90 10.42 5.90 -28.00
CA LYS A 90 11.89 6.03 -28.12
C LYS A 90 12.64 4.75 -27.78
N PHE A 91 12.02 3.87 -27.00
CA PHE A 91 12.57 2.60 -26.54
C PHE A 91 11.89 1.39 -27.19
N CYS A 92 11.24 1.58 -28.35
CA CYS A 92 10.63 0.51 -29.12
C CYS A 92 11.65 -0.60 -29.42
N GLY A 93 11.26 -1.85 -29.18
CA GLY A 93 12.11 -3.03 -29.35
C GLY A 93 13.03 -3.36 -28.17
N GLU A 94 13.16 -2.49 -27.18
CA GLU A 94 13.74 -2.86 -25.89
C GLU A 94 12.72 -3.70 -25.10
N THR A 95 13.21 -4.52 -24.19
CA THR A 95 12.38 -5.25 -23.23
C THR A 95 12.68 -4.76 -21.83
N PHE A 96 11.66 -4.78 -20.97
CA PHE A 96 11.73 -4.20 -19.63
C PHE A 96 11.64 -5.31 -18.57
N PRO A 97 12.75 -5.71 -17.92
CA PRO A 97 12.71 -6.74 -16.88
C PRO A 97 11.99 -6.29 -15.61
N THR A 98 11.98 -4.98 -15.33
CA THR A 98 11.33 -4.43 -14.13
C THR A 98 10.87 -2.99 -14.35
N SER A 99 9.82 -2.61 -13.62
CA SER A 99 9.27 -1.26 -13.56
C SER A 99 8.77 -0.97 -12.14
N GLY A 100 8.77 0.30 -11.74
CA GLY A 100 8.37 0.73 -10.41
C GLY A 100 8.06 2.22 -10.37
N PHE A 101 7.65 2.72 -9.21
CA PHE A 101 7.44 4.15 -8.98
C PHE A 101 8.31 4.66 -7.83
N ILE A 102 8.91 5.83 -8.04
CA ILE A 102 9.48 6.66 -6.98
C ILE A 102 8.33 7.48 -6.42
N CYS A 103 7.74 7.00 -5.33
CA CYS A 103 6.76 7.73 -4.53
C CYS A 103 7.32 7.85 -3.11
N ARG A 104 7.40 9.07 -2.57
CA ARG A 104 7.65 9.28 -1.14
C ARG A 104 6.36 8.96 -0.39
N LYS A 105 6.35 7.85 0.35
CA LYS A 105 5.20 7.45 1.17
C LYS A 105 5.49 7.62 2.64
N GLU A 106 4.46 8.07 3.35
CA GLU A 106 4.36 7.96 4.80
C GLU A 106 4.40 6.48 5.20
N ARG A 107 5.33 6.13 6.10
CA ARG A 107 5.37 4.79 6.70
C ARG A 107 4.71 4.86 8.04
N VAL A 108 3.68 4.05 8.23
CA VAL A 108 3.05 3.82 9.52
C VAL A 108 3.53 2.47 10.06
N TYR A 109 4.13 2.47 11.24
CA TYR A 109 4.54 1.25 11.92
C TYR A 109 4.01 1.24 13.36
N LEU A 110 3.85 0.04 13.92
CA LEU A 110 3.46 -0.13 15.31
C LEU A 110 4.68 0.09 16.21
N GLU A 111 4.63 1.10 17.07
CA GLU A 111 5.73 1.43 17.99
C GLU A 111 5.44 0.94 19.41
N ALA A 112 4.24 1.22 19.92
CA ALA A 112 3.88 0.94 21.29
C ALA A 112 2.48 0.29 21.38
N PRO A 113 2.37 -1.05 21.31
CA PRO A 113 1.09 -1.75 21.20
C PRO A 113 0.14 -1.52 22.38
N ASP A 114 0.70 -1.21 23.55
CA ASP A 114 -0.04 -1.01 24.80
C ASP A 114 -0.60 0.42 24.95
N GLN A 115 -0.25 1.34 24.05
CA GLN A 115 -0.75 2.71 24.11
C GLN A 115 -2.21 2.79 23.66
N VAL A 116 -2.96 3.67 24.35
CA VAL A 116 -4.38 3.87 24.10
C VAL A 116 -4.61 4.90 22.98
N CYS A 117 -3.78 5.94 22.92
CA CYS A 117 -3.82 6.94 21.84
C CYS A 117 -3.26 6.35 20.55
N LEU A 118 -4.00 6.45 19.45
CA LEU A 118 -3.61 5.86 18.17
C LEU A 118 -2.30 6.46 17.64
N TYR A 119 -2.08 7.77 17.81
CA TYR A 119 -0.86 8.44 17.36
C TYR A 119 0.36 8.20 18.27
N ASP A 120 0.17 7.67 19.47
CA ASP A 120 1.26 7.19 20.33
C ASP A 120 1.54 5.70 20.10
N LYS A 121 0.51 4.97 19.66
CA LYS A 121 0.59 3.54 19.31
C LYS A 121 1.28 3.32 17.98
N PHE A 122 0.95 4.14 16.99
CA PHE A 122 1.49 4.09 15.63
C PHE A 122 2.32 5.33 15.34
N SER A 123 3.52 5.10 14.83
CA SER A 123 4.41 6.18 14.42
C SER A 123 4.45 6.32 12.91
N CYS A 124 4.48 7.58 12.47
CA CYS A 124 4.55 7.95 11.06
C CYS A 124 5.90 8.61 10.78
N THR A 125 6.68 8.09 9.82
CA THR A 125 7.82 8.84 9.30
C THR A 125 7.33 9.76 8.19
N PHE A 126 7.23 11.05 8.50
CA PHE A 126 7.09 12.10 7.52
C PHE A 126 8.49 12.49 7.01
N GLU A 127 8.74 12.32 5.71
CA GLU A 127 9.81 13.07 5.06
C GLU A 127 9.22 14.46 4.74
N GLU A 128 9.41 15.42 5.64
CA GLU A 128 9.08 16.84 5.38
C GLU A 128 9.86 17.31 4.14
N ASP A 129 9.22 18.16 3.32
CA ASP A 129 9.77 18.81 2.13
C ASP A 129 9.93 17.94 0.86
N ALA A 130 8.84 17.78 0.09
CA ALA A 130 8.84 18.12 -1.35
C ALA A 130 7.44 17.92 -1.97
N GLU A 131 6.95 18.91 -2.70
CA GLU A 131 5.93 18.71 -3.73
C GLU A 131 6.53 17.84 -4.85
N THR A 132 6.40 16.52 -4.78
CA THR A 132 6.90 15.65 -5.86
C THR A 132 5.79 14.88 -6.53
N GLU A 133 5.67 15.09 -7.84
CA GLU A 133 4.87 14.27 -8.75
C GLU A 133 5.40 12.82 -8.79
N ASP A 134 4.51 11.84 -8.93
CA ASP A 134 4.89 10.44 -9.08
C ASP A 134 5.75 10.22 -10.33
N VAL A 135 6.96 9.69 -10.12
CA VAL A 135 7.91 9.34 -11.19
C VAL A 135 7.93 7.84 -11.39
N GLY A 136 7.53 7.40 -12.58
CA GLY A 136 7.67 6.01 -13.02
C GLY A 136 9.11 5.70 -13.42
N VAL A 137 9.59 4.50 -13.13
CA VAL A 137 10.95 4.05 -13.47
C VAL A 137 10.88 2.69 -14.15
N LEU A 138 11.67 2.51 -15.21
CA LEU A 138 11.85 1.24 -15.90
C LEU A 138 13.32 1.00 -16.20
N VAL A 139 13.68 -0.28 -16.31
CA VAL A 139 15.02 -0.71 -16.74
C VAL A 139 14.87 -1.53 -18.01
N THR A 140 15.74 -1.28 -18.99
CA THR A 140 15.80 -2.09 -20.21
C THR A 140 16.77 -3.25 -20.08
N THR A 141 16.58 -4.31 -20.88
CA THR A 141 17.54 -5.43 -20.98
C THR A 141 18.92 -5.04 -21.50
N SER A 142 19.05 -3.85 -22.12
CA SER A 142 20.33 -3.27 -22.53
C SER A 142 20.99 -2.38 -21.46
N GLY A 143 20.43 -2.34 -20.25
CA GLY A 143 21.02 -1.67 -19.09
C GLY A 143 20.81 -0.16 -19.10
N ILE A 144 19.67 0.30 -19.64
CA ILE A 144 19.26 1.72 -19.61
C ILE A 144 18.18 1.87 -18.54
N LEU A 145 18.42 2.77 -17.59
CA LEU A 145 17.45 3.21 -16.61
C LEU A 145 16.69 4.41 -17.16
N ILE A 146 15.36 4.35 -17.09
CA ILE A 146 14.47 5.35 -17.66
C ILE A 146 13.52 5.81 -16.56
N ALA A 147 13.52 7.10 -16.24
CA ALA A 147 12.54 7.75 -15.38
C ALA A 147 11.54 8.54 -16.25
N VAL A 148 10.25 8.41 -15.94
CA VAL A 148 9.14 8.99 -16.67
C VAL A 148 8.28 9.79 -15.70
N GLN A 149 8.07 11.06 -16.02
CA GLN A 149 7.27 12.00 -15.23
C GLN A 149 6.21 12.63 -16.13
N TYR A 150 4.97 12.71 -15.65
CA TYR A 150 3.89 13.35 -16.39
C TYR A 150 3.79 14.83 -16.04
N ASP A 151 4.04 15.69 -17.04
CA ASP A 151 3.87 17.14 -16.92
C ASP A 151 2.39 17.49 -17.15
N SER A 152 1.69 17.83 -16.07
CA SER A 152 0.26 18.15 -16.10
C SER A 152 -0.06 19.45 -16.87
N GLU A 153 0.84 20.44 -16.86
CA GLU A 153 0.66 21.71 -17.58
C GLU A 153 0.76 21.50 -19.09
N LYS A 154 1.75 20.70 -19.53
CA LYS A 154 2.00 20.45 -20.95
C LYS A 154 1.24 19.25 -21.50
N LYS A 155 0.65 18.41 -20.63
CA LYS A 155 0.03 17.13 -20.98
C LYS A 155 0.96 16.22 -21.78
N THR A 156 2.21 16.13 -21.34
CA THR A 156 3.27 15.36 -22.02
C THR A 156 4.13 14.60 -21.03
N LEU A 157 4.75 13.51 -21.48
CA LEU A 157 5.75 12.78 -20.69
C LEU A 157 7.12 13.45 -20.82
N LYS A 158 7.74 13.71 -19.67
CA LYS A 158 9.17 13.99 -19.55
C LYS A 158 9.89 12.68 -19.27
N GLU A 159 10.98 12.45 -19.98
CA GLU A 159 11.74 11.20 -19.91
C GLU A 159 13.20 11.52 -19.63
N TYR A 160 13.77 10.81 -18.67
CA TYR A 160 15.17 10.91 -18.30
C TYR A 160 15.80 9.52 -18.39
N ALA A 161 16.74 9.34 -19.32
CA ALA A 161 17.35 8.03 -19.55
C ALA A 161 18.87 8.10 -19.34
N ARG A 162 19.42 7.09 -18.66
CA ARG A 162 20.85 6.97 -18.42
C ARG A 162 21.26 5.50 -18.39
N SER A 163 22.43 5.18 -18.94
CA SER A 163 23.01 3.83 -18.82
C SER A 163 23.45 3.59 -17.38
N LEU A 164 23.22 2.38 -16.88
CA LEU A 164 23.58 1.94 -15.52
C LEU A 164 25.09 1.96 -15.30
N ASP A 165 25.87 1.48 -16.27
CA ASP A 165 27.33 1.35 -16.18
C ASP A 165 28.05 2.54 -16.84
N ASN A 166 27.78 3.76 -16.37
CA ASN A 166 28.48 4.99 -16.78
C ASN A 166 28.63 5.18 -18.30
N GLY A 167 27.59 4.83 -19.07
CA GLY A 167 27.56 5.00 -20.52
C GLY A 167 27.81 3.71 -21.31
N ILE A 168 28.16 2.61 -20.65
CA ILE A 168 28.30 1.29 -21.27
C ILE A 168 26.96 0.55 -21.16
N ARG A 169 26.49 -0.02 -22.28
CA ARG A 169 25.34 -0.93 -22.25
C ARG A 169 25.75 -2.24 -21.58
N SER A 170 24.94 -2.71 -20.65
CA SER A 170 25.12 -4.00 -19.98
C SER A 170 23.88 -4.86 -20.16
N ARG A 171 24.09 -6.16 -20.28
CA ARG A 171 22.97 -7.11 -20.39
C ARG A 171 22.33 -7.25 -19.02
N VAL A 172 21.04 -6.96 -18.95
CA VAL A 172 20.21 -7.16 -17.76
C VAL A 172 19.17 -8.21 -18.10
N GLU A 173 19.27 -9.39 -17.48
CA GLU A 173 18.28 -10.46 -17.64
C GLU A 173 17.23 -10.39 -16.53
N VAL A 174 17.68 -10.11 -15.31
CA VAL A 174 16.82 -10.02 -14.12
C VAL A 174 17.13 -8.71 -13.40
N ALA A 175 16.08 -8.02 -12.96
CA ALA A 175 16.22 -6.79 -12.20
C ALA A 175 15.10 -6.67 -11.17
N GLU A 176 15.40 -5.99 -10.06
CA GLU A 176 14.45 -5.75 -8.98
C GLU A 176 14.75 -4.42 -8.29
N MET A 177 13.71 -3.74 -7.80
CA MET A 177 13.83 -2.43 -7.18
C MET A 177 13.28 -2.42 -5.75
N ALA A 178 13.95 -1.69 -4.86
CA ALA A 178 13.46 -1.39 -3.51
C ALA A 178 13.83 0.03 -3.12
N ARG A 179 13.13 0.61 -2.15
CA ARG A 179 13.37 1.96 -1.67
C ARG A 179 14.44 1.96 -0.58
N ILE A 180 15.18 3.06 -0.54
CA ILE A 180 16.10 3.40 0.54
C ILE A 180 15.52 4.64 1.23
N LYS A 181 16.04 4.96 2.42
CA LYS A 181 15.80 6.25 3.08
C LYS A 181 16.21 7.41 2.15
N ASP A 182 15.63 8.60 2.36
CA ASP A 182 15.93 9.86 1.66
C ASP A 182 15.32 9.99 0.24
N GLY A 183 14.23 9.26 -0.05
CA GLY A 183 13.58 9.27 -1.36
C GLY A 183 14.40 8.66 -2.51
N LYS A 184 15.48 7.94 -2.20
CA LYS A 184 16.25 7.14 -3.17
C LYS A 184 15.68 5.74 -3.32
N PHE A 185 16.05 5.04 -4.38
CA PHE A 185 15.79 3.61 -4.53
C PHE A 185 17.07 2.85 -4.90
N VAL A 186 17.16 1.59 -4.49
CA VAL A 186 18.11 0.64 -5.04
C VAL A 186 17.51 -0.07 -6.24
N LEU A 187 18.37 -0.33 -7.22
CA LEU A 187 18.11 -1.24 -8.33
C LEU A 187 19.15 -2.35 -8.28
N ALA A 188 18.72 -3.58 -8.08
CA ALA A 188 19.54 -4.77 -8.25
C ALA A 188 19.38 -5.31 -9.67
N THR A 189 20.49 -5.70 -10.32
CA THR A 189 20.50 -6.26 -11.68
C THR A 189 21.45 -7.44 -11.77
N SER A 190 21.11 -8.40 -12.64
CA SER A 190 21.94 -9.54 -12.99
C SER A 190 21.82 -9.85 -14.48
N ASP A 191 22.89 -10.37 -15.07
CA ASP A 191 22.93 -10.88 -16.44
C ASP A 191 22.43 -12.34 -16.55
N GLY A 192 21.96 -12.92 -15.44
CA GLY A 192 21.45 -14.29 -15.36
C GLY A 192 22.51 -15.36 -15.12
N HIS A 193 23.80 -15.02 -15.25
CA HIS A 193 24.89 -15.98 -15.11
C HIS A 193 25.37 -16.11 -13.65
N PRO A 194 25.74 -17.33 -13.21
CA PRO A 194 26.25 -17.57 -11.85
C PRO A 194 27.56 -16.84 -11.56
N GLU A 195 28.40 -16.69 -12.58
CA GLU A 195 29.74 -16.09 -12.45
C GLU A 195 29.68 -14.55 -12.47
N GLY A 196 28.54 -13.99 -12.87
CA GLY A 196 28.30 -12.55 -12.92
C GLY A 196 27.99 -11.98 -11.54
N PRO A 197 28.42 -10.73 -11.25
CA PRO A 197 27.97 -10.03 -10.05
C PRO A 197 26.49 -9.66 -10.16
N ILE A 198 25.80 -9.69 -9.02
CA ILE A 198 24.55 -8.94 -8.86
C ILE A 198 24.95 -7.50 -8.53
N LYS A 199 24.76 -6.62 -9.52
CA LYS A 199 25.11 -5.20 -9.40
C LYS A 199 23.95 -4.45 -8.76
N ILE A 200 24.25 -3.67 -7.75
CA ILE A 200 23.26 -2.84 -7.05
C ILE A 200 23.60 -1.37 -7.28
N TYR A 201 22.61 -0.57 -7.67
CA TYR A 201 22.75 0.86 -7.92
C TYR A 201 21.81 1.63 -7.00
N ALA A 202 22.30 2.68 -6.35
CA ALA A 202 21.46 3.67 -5.70
C ALA A 202 21.08 4.74 -6.73
N VAL A 203 19.79 5.03 -6.82
CA VAL A 203 19.23 5.93 -7.82
C VAL A 203 18.41 7.02 -7.12
N SER A 204 18.62 8.25 -7.57
CA SER A 204 17.78 9.40 -7.24
C SER A 204 17.50 10.24 -8.47
N LEU A 205 16.38 10.97 -8.43
CA LEU A 205 16.04 11.98 -9.41
C LEU A 205 16.05 13.34 -8.72
N ASN A 206 17.02 14.18 -9.07
CA ASN A 206 17.15 15.53 -8.55
C ASN A 206 16.98 16.52 -9.70
N ASP A 207 16.03 17.46 -9.60
CA ASP A 207 15.79 18.52 -10.59
C ASP A 207 15.70 18.05 -12.06
N GLY A 208 15.11 16.87 -12.30
CA GLY A 208 15.03 16.29 -13.65
C GLY A 208 16.35 15.70 -14.17
N GLN A 209 17.30 15.39 -13.29
CA GLN A 209 18.52 14.66 -13.62
C GLN A 209 18.62 13.35 -12.83
N LEU A 210 18.79 12.26 -13.56
CA LEU A 210 18.93 10.91 -12.99
C LEU A 210 20.37 10.70 -12.51
N SER A 211 20.56 10.59 -11.20
CA SER A 211 21.83 10.23 -10.56
C SER A 211 21.85 8.74 -10.26
N ILE A 212 22.88 8.05 -10.74
CA ILE A 212 23.10 6.61 -10.54
C ILE A 212 24.45 6.45 -9.85
N GLU A 213 24.44 5.85 -8.67
CA GLU A 213 25.64 5.56 -7.87
C GLU A 213 25.76 4.05 -7.70
N THR A 214 26.96 3.49 -7.89
CA THR A 214 27.18 2.07 -7.61
C THR A 214 27.10 1.85 -6.10
N TYR A 215 26.20 0.95 -5.70
CA TYR A 215 26.04 0.51 -4.32
C TYR A 215 26.82 -0.80 -4.09
N VAL A 216 26.81 -1.28 -2.84
CA VAL A 216 27.50 -2.53 -2.49
C VAL A 216 26.89 -3.68 -3.27
N SER A 217 27.65 -4.21 -4.23
CA SER A 217 27.26 -5.34 -5.09
C SER A 217 27.69 -6.66 -4.46
N LEU A 218 27.12 -7.78 -4.90
CA LEU A 218 27.43 -9.10 -4.35
C LEU A 218 27.63 -10.15 -5.43
N PHE A 219 28.36 -11.21 -5.08
CA PHE A 219 28.50 -12.41 -5.90
C PHE A 219 27.74 -13.54 -5.20
N PRO A 220 26.77 -14.17 -5.89
CA PRO A 220 26.07 -15.31 -5.31
C PRO A 220 27.07 -16.41 -4.95
N SER A 221 26.83 -17.11 -3.84
CA SER A 221 27.73 -18.15 -3.38
C SER A 221 27.53 -19.38 -4.26
N SER A 222 28.51 -19.72 -5.08
CA SER A 222 28.53 -20.99 -5.80
C SER A 222 28.78 -22.20 -4.87
N LYS A 223 28.80 -22.02 -3.55
CA LYS A 223 29.18 -23.04 -2.57
C LYS A 223 27.96 -23.64 -1.87
N GLY A 224 27.17 -24.38 -2.63
CA GLY A 224 26.15 -25.28 -2.10
C GLY A 224 26.45 -26.73 -2.47
N GLY A 225 27.10 -27.46 -1.56
CA GLY A 225 27.30 -28.92 -1.65
C GLY A 225 28.60 -29.38 -2.31
N ASP A 226 29.12 -30.52 -1.84
CA ASP A 226 30.34 -31.21 -2.34
C ASP A 226 30.25 -31.66 -3.81
N ASP A 227 29.09 -31.50 -4.48
CA ASP A 227 28.90 -31.81 -5.89
C ASP A 227 29.20 -30.60 -6.76
N HIS A 228 30.44 -30.54 -7.25
CA HIS A 228 30.96 -29.57 -8.21
C HIS A 228 30.29 -29.61 -9.61
N SER A 229 29.11 -30.22 -9.80
CA SER A 229 28.52 -30.44 -11.14
C SER A 229 27.41 -29.46 -11.54
N ASP A 230 26.77 -28.78 -10.60
CA ASP A 230 25.50 -28.11 -10.89
C ASP A 230 25.67 -26.59 -10.99
N VAL A 231 25.83 -26.11 -12.22
CA VAL A 231 25.83 -24.67 -12.54
C VAL A 231 24.45 -24.08 -12.25
N LEU A 232 24.40 -23.04 -11.42
CA LEU A 232 23.18 -22.37 -10.96
C LEU A 232 22.94 -21.07 -11.74
N MET A 233 21.91 -21.01 -12.58
CA MET A 233 21.54 -19.77 -13.30
C MET A 233 20.61 -18.92 -12.43
N ILE A 234 20.83 -17.61 -12.38
CA ILE A 234 19.98 -16.68 -11.62
C ILE A 234 18.69 -16.45 -12.41
N THR A 235 17.53 -16.67 -11.77
CA THR A 235 16.22 -16.54 -12.42
C THR A 235 15.38 -15.39 -11.87
N ARG A 236 15.51 -15.05 -10.59
CA ARG A 236 14.76 -13.97 -9.94
C ARG A 236 15.59 -13.28 -8.86
N LEU A 237 15.34 -11.99 -8.69
CA LEU A 237 15.79 -11.18 -7.56
C LEU A 237 14.54 -10.64 -6.87
N HIS A 238 14.52 -10.62 -5.54
CA HIS A 238 13.37 -10.11 -4.78
C HIS A 238 13.85 -9.44 -3.49
N PHE A 239 13.65 -8.13 -3.35
CA PHE A 239 13.90 -7.47 -2.07
C PHE A 239 12.78 -7.84 -1.10
N ILE A 240 13.15 -8.36 0.08
CA ILE A 240 12.17 -8.87 1.05
C ILE A 240 11.23 -7.76 1.53
N ASN A 241 11.75 -6.54 1.67
CA ASN A 241 10.96 -5.39 2.03
C ASN A 241 11.14 -4.34 0.93
N PRO A 242 10.08 -3.95 0.20
CA PRO A 242 10.21 -2.90 -0.82
C PRO A 242 10.60 -1.55 -0.21
N ASP A 243 10.45 -1.40 1.10
CA ASP A 243 10.80 -0.21 1.87
C ASP A 243 12.16 -0.31 2.59
N ASP A 244 12.82 -1.46 2.56
CA ASP A 244 14.12 -1.66 3.19
C ASP A 244 15.01 -2.55 2.32
N SER A 245 16.08 -1.95 1.77
CA SER A 245 17.03 -2.61 0.89
C SER A 245 18.01 -3.56 1.60
N ASP A 246 17.83 -3.80 2.90
CA ASP A 246 18.79 -4.54 3.73
C ASP A 246 18.72 -6.07 3.55
N ALA A 247 17.74 -6.62 2.82
CA ALA A 247 17.68 -8.06 2.53
C ALA A 247 17.18 -8.40 1.12
N LEU A 248 17.93 -9.26 0.41
CA LEU A 248 17.69 -9.68 -0.97
C LEU A 248 17.58 -11.21 -1.06
N LEU A 249 16.53 -11.69 -1.70
CA LEU A 249 16.37 -13.08 -2.11
C LEU A 249 16.86 -13.26 -3.54
N ILE A 250 17.59 -14.34 -3.78
CA ILE A 250 18.12 -14.72 -5.08
C ILE A 250 17.58 -16.11 -5.40
N ALA A 251 16.73 -16.19 -6.42
CA ALA A 251 16.30 -17.46 -6.95
C ALA A 251 17.28 -17.92 -8.02
N MET A 252 17.68 -19.18 -7.94
CA MET A 252 18.56 -19.83 -8.89
C MET A 252 17.95 -21.14 -9.36
N LYS A 253 18.36 -21.61 -10.53
CA LYS A 253 18.03 -22.96 -11.01
C LYS A 253 19.25 -23.71 -11.46
N THR A 254 19.28 -25.01 -11.20
CA THR A 254 20.25 -25.92 -11.79
C THR A 254 20.00 -26.11 -13.28
N VAL A 255 20.95 -26.71 -13.99
CA VAL A 255 20.76 -27.18 -15.38
C VAL A 255 19.60 -28.19 -15.49
N SER A 256 19.35 -28.97 -14.43
CA SER A 256 18.21 -29.88 -14.34
C SER A 256 16.86 -29.19 -14.09
N GLY A 257 16.86 -27.85 -13.91
CA GLY A 257 15.67 -27.04 -13.70
C GLY A 257 15.18 -26.99 -12.25
N VAL A 258 15.97 -27.50 -11.30
CA VAL A 258 15.62 -27.48 -9.88
C VAL A 258 15.93 -26.12 -9.29
N GLY A 259 14.93 -25.49 -8.69
CA GLY A 259 15.01 -24.18 -8.09
C GLY A 259 15.58 -24.19 -6.67
N ARG A 260 16.41 -23.21 -6.34
CA ARG A 260 16.92 -22.91 -5.01
C ARG A 260 16.80 -21.43 -4.73
N VAL A 261 16.55 -21.04 -3.48
CA VAL A 261 16.51 -19.64 -3.06
C VAL A 261 17.54 -19.39 -1.98
N GLU A 262 18.33 -18.34 -2.14
CA GLU A 262 19.29 -17.86 -1.13
C GLU A 262 18.88 -16.48 -0.62
N MET A 263 19.02 -16.27 0.69
CA MET A 263 18.81 -14.98 1.34
C MET A 263 20.15 -14.34 1.71
N TRP A 264 20.29 -13.08 1.34
CA TRP A 264 21.45 -12.26 1.62
C TRP A 264 21.01 -11.03 2.41
N GLU A 265 21.76 -10.69 3.45
CA GLU A 265 21.48 -9.55 4.32
C GLU A 265 22.64 -8.56 4.29
N LEU A 266 22.32 -7.27 4.21
CA LEU A 266 23.29 -6.18 4.29
C LEU A 266 23.60 -5.90 5.76
N LYS A 267 24.84 -6.18 6.18
CA LYS A 267 25.28 -5.99 7.57
C LYS A 267 26.50 -5.08 7.65
N ASP A 268 26.56 -4.32 8.73
CA ASP A 268 27.76 -3.57 9.11
C ASP A 268 28.82 -4.57 9.58
N SER A 269 29.92 -4.64 8.85
CA SER A 269 31.07 -5.51 9.14
C SER A 269 32.29 -4.69 9.46
N TYR A 270 32.99 -5.06 10.52
CA TYR A 270 34.23 -4.40 10.93
C TYR A 270 35.41 -5.00 10.18
N VAL A 271 36.01 -4.21 9.28
CA VAL A 271 37.19 -4.63 8.54
C VAL A 271 38.43 -3.98 9.13
N SER A 272 39.36 -4.84 9.56
CA SER A 272 40.69 -4.41 9.97
C SER A 272 41.46 -3.91 8.76
N THR A 273 41.83 -2.64 8.74
CA THR A 273 42.66 -2.08 7.68
C THR A 273 44.13 -2.26 7.98
N HIS A 274 44.88 -2.60 6.93
CA HIS A 274 46.32 -2.69 7.01
C HIS A 274 46.92 -1.30 7.30
N LYS A 275 47.95 -1.23 8.15
CA LYS A 275 48.61 0.03 8.58
C LYS A 275 49.03 0.97 7.44
N ILE A 276 49.26 0.42 6.25
CA ILE A 276 49.63 1.18 5.03
C ILE A 276 48.47 2.06 4.54
N LEU A 277 47.22 1.59 4.63
CA LEU A 277 46.02 2.34 4.20
C LEU A 277 45.61 3.42 5.22
N LEU A 278 46.23 3.42 6.41
CA LEU A 278 46.02 4.41 7.47
C LEU A 278 46.97 5.61 7.37
N SER A 279 47.76 5.72 6.29
CA SER A 279 48.70 6.83 6.07
C SER A 279 48.14 7.88 5.12
N SER A 280 47.56 8.94 5.69
CA SER A 280 47.70 10.34 5.22
C SER A 280 46.59 11.21 5.84
N ASP A 281 46.84 11.71 7.05
CA ASP A 281 46.55 13.10 7.40
C ASP A 281 47.51 13.47 8.53
N ALA A 282 48.74 13.79 8.13
CA ALA A 282 49.78 14.25 9.03
C ALA A 282 49.61 15.74 9.31
N SER A 283 48.88 16.07 10.38
CA SER A 283 49.05 17.33 11.10
C SER A 283 48.88 17.19 12.63
N SER A 284 49.31 16.08 13.21
CA SER A 284 49.56 16.00 14.66
C SER A 284 50.61 14.93 14.98
N PRO A 285 51.73 15.26 15.65
CA PRO A 285 52.79 14.30 15.95
C PRO A 285 52.52 13.64 17.31
N ASP A 286 51.73 12.57 17.34
CA ASP A 286 51.68 11.66 18.50
C ASP A 286 51.69 10.21 18.00
N ILE A 287 52.90 9.67 17.83
CA ILE A 287 53.19 8.34 17.25
C ILE A 287 52.76 7.17 18.16
N ASN A 288 52.30 7.45 19.39
CA ASN A 288 51.91 6.42 20.35
C ASN A 288 50.39 6.21 20.52
N SER A 289 49.55 6.84 19.70
CA SER A 289 48.08 6.71 19.78
C SER A 289 47.40 6.31 18.47
N ILE A 290 48.12 5.69 17.53
CA ILE A 290 47.53 5.06 16.34
C ILE A 290 46.77 3.81 16.80
N SER A 291 45.58 4.01 17.35
CA SER A 291 44.62 2.93 17.51
C SER A 291 44.28 2.45 16.09
N THR A 292 44.36 1.14 15.91
CA THR A 292 43.79 0.43 14.76
C THR A 292 42.28 0.66 14.75
N LYS A 293 41.85 1.84 14.29
CA LYS A 293 40.45 2.13 13.98
C LYS A 293 40.15 1.37 12.70
N GLY A 294 39.61 0.16 12.83
CA GLY A 294 39.04 -0.56 11.70
C GLY A 294 37.85 0.23 11.15
N LEU A 295 37.58 0.01 9.88
CA LEU A 295 36.48 0.66 9.17
C LEU A 295 35.26 -0.25 9.26
N THR A 296 34.16 0.29 9.74
CA THR A 296 32.85 -0.35 9.61
C THR A 296 32.37 -0.10 8.19
N ILE A 297 32.21 -1.17 7.41
CA ILE A 297 31.66 -1.11 6.05
C ILE A 297 30.40 -1.97 5.98
N ARG A 298 29.42 -1.56 5.16
CA ARG A 298 28.27 -2.42 4.84
C ARG A 298 28.66 -3.44 3.80
N MET A 299 28.32 -4.70 4.03
CA MET A 299 28.55 -5.78 3.09
C MET A 299 27.40 -6.79 3.11
N TRP A 300 27.12 -7.37 1.94
CA TRP A 300 26.18 -8.47 1.84
C TRP A 300 26.77 -9.74 2.45
N VAL A 301 26.01 -10.35 3.35
CA VAL A 301 26.37 -11.58 4.04
C VAL A 301 25.29 -12.62 3.74
N PHE A 302 25.72 -13.80 3.30
CA PHE A 302 24.82 -14.96 3.16
C PHE A 302 24.16 -15.25 4.51
N ALA A 303 22.83 -15.33 4.52
CA ALA A 303 22.06 -15.59 5.71
C ALA A 303 21.56 -17.05 5.73
N GLU A 304 20.71 -17.43 4.78
CA GLU A 304 20.08 -18.75 4.73
C GLU A 304 19.80 -19.19 3.28
N SER A 305 19.51 -20.49 3.10
CA SER A 305 19.04 -21.01 1.81
C SER A 305 17.90 -22.01 1.96
N PHE A 306 16.99 -21.99 1.01
CA PHE A 306 15.88 -22.93 0.91
C PHE A 306 15.95 -23.68 -0.42
N SER A 307 15.92 -25.01 -0.33
CA SER A 307 15.76 -25.92 -1.46
C SER A 307 14.37 -26.54 -1.36
N GLY A 308 13.47 -26.11 -2.25
CA GLY A 308 12.09 -26.58 -2.27
C GLY A 308 11.91 -27.87 -3.08
N PRO A 309 10.74 -28.07 -3.70
CA PRO A 309 10.49 -29.21 -4.58
C PRO A 309 11.40 -29.21 -5.82
N VAL A 310 11.45 -30.34 -6.51
CA VAL A 310 12.25 -30.55 -7.73
C VAL A 310 11.58 -29.85 -8.92
N ALA A 311 11.50 -28.52 -8.86
CA ALA A 311 10.82 -27.65 -9.82
C ALA A 311 11.49 -26.27 -9.87
N GLU A 312 11.29 -25.52 -10.97
CA GLU A 312 11.87 -24.17 -11.13
C GLU A 312 11.07 -23.16 -10.31
N VAL A 313 11.75 -22.19 -9.68
CA VAL A 313 11.08 -21.04 -9.04
C VAL A 313 10.50 -20.13 -10.11
N VAL A 314 9.18 -19.91 -10.05
CA VAL A 314 8.44 -19.09 -11.00
C VAL A 314 8.28 -17.66 -10.49
N SER A 315 7.89 -17.48 -9.23
CA SER A 315 7.64 -16.17 -8.63
C SER A 315 8.00 -16.19 -7.14
N ILE A 316 8.44 -15.05 -6.62
CA ILE A 316 8.71 -14.80 -5.21
C ILE A 316 8.00 -13.50 -4.84
N CYS A 317 7.32 -13.49 -3.70
CA CYS A 317 6.77 -12.24 -3.17
C CYS A 317 6.79 -12.23 -1.62
N SER A 318 6.69 -11.02 -1.07
CA SER A 318 6.59 -10.75 0.37
C SER A 318 5.61 -9.59 0.60
N PRO A 319 5.04 -9.46 1.81
CA PRO A 319 4.17 -8.33 2.14
C PRO A 319 4.87 -6.98 1.96
N PRO A 320 4.17 -5.96 1.42
CA PRO A 320 4.78 -4.66 1.15
C PRO A 320 5.07 -3.85 2.42
N SER A 321 4.51 -4.24 3.56
CA SER A 321 4.83 -3.67 4.88
C SER A 321 4.58 -4.71 5.97
N SER A 322 5.27 -4.59 7.10
CA SER A 322 4.98 -5.38 8.31
C SER A 322 4.73 -4.45 9.47
N LEU A 323 3.63 -4.74 10.17
CA LEU A 323 3.28 -4.08 11.41
C LEU A 323 4.07 -4.59 12.60
N VAL A 324 4.59 -5.81 12.51
CA VAL A 324 5.35 -6.43 13.60
C VAL A 324 6.83 -6.20 13.35
N ALA A 325 7.33 -5.09 13.87
CA ALA A 325 8.76 -4.92 14.03
C ALA A 325 9.24 -5.95 15.08
N SER A 326 10.01 -6.97 14.66
CA SER A 326 10.86 -7.65 15.63
C SER A 326 11.85 -6.60 16.14
N GLY A 327 12.15 -6.58 17.43
CA GLY A 327 12.91 -5.51 18.08
C GLY A 327 14.20 -5.11 17.35
N LYS A 328 14.82 -3.99 17.76
CA LYS A 328 15.92 -3.25 17.10
C LYS A 328 17.07 -4.05 16.45
N SER A 329 17.23 -5.36 16.70
CA SER A 329 18.27 -6.23 16.18
C SER A 329 17.82 -7.32 15.17
N SER A 330 16.53 -7.58 14.97
CA SER A 330 16.04 -8.76 14.22
C SER A 330 15.31 -8.42 12.91
N GLY A 331 15.06 -7.13 12.64
CA GLY A 331 14.31 -6.66 11.47
C GLY A 331 12.83 -7.08 11.48
N PRO A 332 12.01 -6.69 10.50
CA PRO A 332 10.57 -6.98 10.57
C PRO A 332 10.29 -8.45 10.30
N SER A 333 9.18 -8.96 10.85
CA SER A 333 8.70 -10.33 10.59
C SER A 333 7.84 -10.35 9.33
N TYR A 334 8.15 -11.23 8.38
CA TYR A 334 7.41 -11.42 7.12
C TYR A 334 7.23 -12.89 6.79
N TYR A 335 6.16 -13.19 6.05
CA TYR A 335 6.12 -14.37 5.20
C TYR A 335 6.83 -14.09 3.87
N ILE A 336 7.43 -15.13 3.32
CA ILE A 336 7.93 -15.15 1.95
C ILE A 336 7.17 -16.26 1.24
N ALA A 337 6.48 -15.94 0.15
CA ALA A 337 5.80 -16.93 -0.68
C ALA A 337 6.62 -17.20 -1.94
N ILE A 338 6.86 -18.47 -2.24
CA ILE A 338 7.62 -18.93 -3.41
C ILE A 338 6.75 -19.87 -4.23
N ALA A 339 6.50 -19.51 -5.48
CA ALA A 339 5.78 -20.34 -6.44
C ALA A 339 6.77 -21.16 -7.27
N TYR A 340 6.43 -22.43 -7.49
CA TYR A 340 7.21 -23.35 -8.30
C TYR A 340 6.47 -23.74 -9.58
N SER A 341 7.22 -24.20 -10.59
CA SER A 341 6.70 -24.55 -11.91
C SER A 341 5.80 -25.78 -11.93
N ASP A 342 5.81 -26.56 -10.85
CA ASP A 342 4.93 -27.70 -10.60
C ASP A 342 3.54 -27.29 -10.07
N GLY A 343 3.33 -26.00 -9.80
CA GLY A 343 2.08 -25.45 -9.26
C GLY A 343 2.04 -25.40 -7.74
N SER A 344 3.13 -25.77 -7.04
CA SER A 344 3.22 -25.66 -5.59
C SER A 344 3.63 -24.24 -5.15
N ILE A 345 3.14 -23.85 -3.98
CA ILE A 345 3.42 -22.58 -3.31
C ILE A 345 3.97 -22.91 -1.93
N GLN A 346 5.22 -22.50 -1.67
CA GLN A 346 5.89 -22.64 -0.39
C GLN A 346 5.81 -21.32 0.37
N CYS A 347 5.33 -21.35 1.61
CA CYS A 347 5.32 -20.19 2.50
C CYS A 347 6.39 -20.37 3.58
N LEU A 348 7.32 -19.42 3.64
CA LEU A 348 8.49 -19.45 4.51
C LEU A 348 8.48 -18.29 5.51
N LEU A 349 9.15 -18.47 6.65
CA LEU A 349 9.46 -17.39 7.58
C LEU A 349 10.72 -16.65 7.14
N ARG A 350 10.66 -15.31 7.14
CA ARG A 350 11.80 -14.46 6.75
C ARG A 350 13.12 -14.81 7.45
N HIS A 351 13.11 -14.93 8.78
CA HIS A 351 14.34 -14.98 9.57
C HIS A 351 15.14 -16.29 9.41
N SER A 352 14.49 -17.37 8.96
CA SER A 352 15.09 -18.71 8.89
C SER A 352 14.91 -19.40 7.54
N LEU A 353 14.12 -18.80 6.63
CA LEU A 353 13.56 -19.48 5.46
C LEU A 353 12.89 -20.83 5.79
N GLN A 354 12.46 -21.03 7.04
CA GLN A 354 11.78 -22.24 7.45
C GLN A 354 10.39 -22.27 6.81
N GLN A 355 10.08 -23.40 6.16
CA GLN A 355 8.77 -23.62 5.60
C GLN A 355 7.72 -23.77 6.71
N VAL A 356 6.70 -22.92 6.64
CA VAL A 356 5.51 -22.96 7.48
C VAL A 356 4.46 -23.85 6.84
N GLU A 357 4.26 -23.70 5.54
CA GLU A 357 3.20 -24.41 4.83
C GLU A 357 3.50 -24.53 3.33
N SER A 358 2.91 -25.56 2.71
CA SER A 358 2.92 -25.79 1.26
C SER A 358 1.50 -25.99 0.78
N VAL A 359 1.13 -25.36 -0.33
CA VAL A 359 -0.17 -25.57 -0.97
C VAL A 359 0.03 -25.75 -2.46
N ASP A 360 -0.68 -26.69 -3.05
CA ASP A 360 -0.70 -26.88 -4.50
C ASP A 360 -1.89 -26.14 -5.12
N LEU A 361 -1.71 -25.63 -6.33
CA LEU A 361 -2.81 -25.10 -7.11
C LEU A 361 -3.93 -26.16 -7.25
N PRO A 362 -5.20 -25.78 -7.05
CA PRO A 362 -6.32 -26.67 -7.29
C PRO A 362 -6.28 -27.20 -8.72
N SER A 363 -6.33 -28.52 -8.88
CA SER A 363 -6.51 -29.17 -10.18
C SER A 363 -7.96 -28.99 -10.67
N ILE A 364 -8.40 -27.75 -10.89
CA ILE A 364 -9.71 -27.46 -11.45
C ILE A 364 -9.60 -27.71 -12.95
N GLY A 365 -9.90 -28.94 -13.35
CA GLY A 365 -10.21 -29.25 -14.73
C GLY A 365 -11.32 -28.32 -15.18
N VAL A 366 -11.08 -27.61 -16.28
CA VAL A 366 -12.07 -26.83 -17.01
C VAL A 366 -13.39 -27.60 -17.03
N LEU A 367 -14.38 -27.12 -16.27
CA LEU A 367 -15.77 -27.56 -16.39
C LEU A 367 -16.32 -26.97 -17.68
N SER A 368 -15.87 -27.51 -18.81
CA SER A 368 -16.53 -27.32 -20.09
C SER A 368 -16.84 -28.69 -20.66
N ASP A 369 -18.11 -28.87 -20.98
CA ASP A 369 -18.74 -30.08 -21.49
C ASP A 369 -17.94 -30.81 -22.57
N GLU A 370 -18.11 -32.13 -22.54
CA GLU A 370 -17.76 -33.15 -23.53
C GLU A 370 -16.91 -32.73 -24.74
N SER A 371 -15.59 -32.85 -24.62
CA SER A 371 -14.69 -33.20 -25.73
C SER A 371 -13.33 -33.61 -25.17
N LYS A 372 -12.70 -34.62 -25.78
CA LYS A 372 -11.38 -35.16 -25.40
C LYS A 372 -10.30 -34.06 -25.42
N MET A 373 -10.18 -33.27 -24.36
CA MET A 373 -9.18 -32.21 -24.24
C MET A 373 -8.00 -32.71 -23.41
N LEU A 374 -6.81 -32.56 -23.98
CA LEU A 374 -5.54 -32.67 -23.27
C LEU A 374 -5.63 -31.91 -21.95
N ARG A 375 -5.31 -32.54 -20.81
CA ARG A 375 -5.06 -31.82 -19.55
C ARG A 375 -3.94 -30.82 -19.82
N MET A 376 -4.28 -29.56 -20.10
CA MET A 376 -3.32 -28.48 -20.05
C MET A 376 -2.91 -28.35 -18.58
N SER A 377 -1.63 -28.57 -18.27
CA SER A 377 -1.11 -28.32 -16.94
C SER A 377 -1.12 -26.81 -16.72
N VAL A 378 -2.09 -26.33 -15.94
CA VAL A 378 -2.13 -24.94 -15.48
C VAL A 378 -0.92 -24.71 -14.57
N LYS A 379 -0.15 -23.63 -14.83
CA LYS A 379 1.02 -23.25 -14.03
C LYS A 379 0.77 -21.90 -13.37
N ILE A 380 1.39 -21.65 -12.23
CA ILE A 380 1.41 -20.29 -11.64
C ILE A 380 2.11 -19.35 -12.63
N SER A 381 1.56 -18.15 -12.85
CA SER A 381 2.22 -17.08 -13.58
C SER A 381 2.91 -16.11 -12.63
N ASP A 382 2.21 -15.67 -11.58
CA ASP A 382 2.72 -14.71 -10.62
C ASP A 382 1.91 -14.68 -9.32
N MET A 383 2.44 -14.01 -8.30
CA MET A 383 1.83 -13.88 -6.98
C MET A 383 2.09 -12.50 -6.38
N ALA A 384 1.15 -12.01 -5.56
CA ALA A 384 1.33 -10.79 -4.80
C ALA A 384 0.60 -10.83 -3.45
N PHE A 385 1.25 -10.32 -2.41
CA PHE A 385 0.59 -10.08 -1.13
C PHE A 385 -0.29 -8.84 -1.19
N THR A 386 -1.40 -8.91 -0.48
CA THR A 386 -2.27 -7.75 -0.21
C THR A 386 -1.54 -6.70 0.64
N PRO A 387 -1.94 -5.42 0.58
CA PRO A 387 -1.23 -4.31 1.24
C PRO A 387 -0.98 -4.50 2.73
N THR A 388 -1.89 -5.17 3.45
CA THR A 388 -1.73 -5.44 4.89
C THR A 388 -1.08 -6.80 5.19
N GLY A 389 -0.79 -7.61 4.15
CA GLY A 389 -0.14 -8.92 4.26
C GLY A 389 -1.06 -10.06 4.71
N ASN A 390 -2.37 -9.83 4.83
CA ASN A 390 -3.34 -10.79 5.36
C ASN A 390 -3.88 -11.79 4.32
N ALA A 391 -3.68 -11.50 3.04
CA ALA A 391 -4.01 -12.38 1.93
C ALA A 391 -2.89 -12.40 0.87
N LEU A 392 -2.82 -13.50 0.14
CA LEU A 392 -1.96 -13.73 -1.02
C LEU A 392 -2.84 -13.97 -2.24
N VAL A 393 -2.62 -13.20 -3.31
CA VAL A 393 -3.27 -13.41 -4.60
C VAL A 393 -2.31 -14.14 -5.52
N VAL A 394 -2.81 -15.17 -6.19
CA VAL A 394 -2.05 -15.99 -7.13
C VAL A 394 -2.78 -16.00 -8.46
N VAL A 395 -2.02 -15.83 -9.54
CA VAL A 395 -2.53 -15.87 -10.91
C VAL A 395 -1.90 -17.05 -11.62
N ASP A 396 -2.69 -17.78 -12.40
CA ASP A 396 -2.18 -18.88 -13.22
C ASP A 396 -2.00 -18.52 -14.71
N THR A 397 -1.51 -19.47 -15.51
CA THR A 397 -1.30 -19.28 -16.95
C THR A 397 -2.58 -19.23 -17.77
N SER A 398 -3.70 -19.73 -17.23
CA SER A 398 -5.06 -19.49 -17.71
C SER A 398 -5.71 -18.28 -17.03
N GLY A 399 -4.86 -17.44 -16.44
CA GLY A 399 -5.11 -16.30 -15.58
C GLY A 399 -6.25 -16.39 -14.58
N GLN A 400 -6.62 -17.58 -14.12
CA GLN A 400 -7.47 -17.73 -12.96
C GLN A 400 -6.83 -17.03 -11.77
N LEU A 401 -7.68 -16.40 -10.95
CA LEU A 401 -7.25 -15.80 -9.69
C LEU A 401 -7.58 -16.75 -8.54
N TYR A 402 -6.59 -16.94 -7.68
CA TYR A 402 -6.73 -17.67 -6.42
C TYR A 402 -6.40 -16.72 -5.27
N LEU A 403 -7.30 -16.64 -4.30
CA LEU A 403 -7.11 -15.81 -3.11
C LEU A 403 -6.87 -16.72 -1.90
N TYR A 404 -5.67 -16.65 -1.34
CA TYR A 404 -5.28 -17.38 -0.15
C TYR A 404 -5.28 -16.47 1.07
N ARG A 405 -5.94 -16.94 2.12
CA ARG A 405 -5.88 -16.37 3.46
C ARG A 405 -4.54 -16.70 4.12
N MET A 406 -3.91 -15.68 4.70
CA MET A 406 -2.69 -15.85 5.50
C MET A 406 -3.02 -15.89 6.99
N SER A 407 -2.28 -16.69 7.76
CA SER A 407 -2.31 -16.62 9.23
C SER A 407 -1.61 -15.34 9.70
N PRO A 408 -1.91 -14.83 10.91
CA PRO A 408 -1.19 -13.68 11.45
C PRO A 408 0.30 -13.98 11.59
N ILE A 409 1.17 -13.07 11.13
CA ILE A 409 2.63 -13.26 11.24
C ILE A 409 3.13 -13.33 12.70
N SER A 410 2.36 -12.78 13.63
CA SER A 410 2.62 -12.87 15.08
C SER A 410 2.38 -14.27 15.65
N ASP A 411 1.62 -15.12 14.94
CA ASP A 411 1.31 -16.49 15.33
C ASP A 411 1.25 -17.39 14.08
N PRO A 412 2.41 -17.79 13.52
CA PRO A 412 2.43 -18.53 12.27
C PRO A 412 1.68 -19.86 12.31
N GLY A 413 0.69 -19.99 11.43
CA GLY A 413 -0.21 -21.15 11.39
C GLY A 413 -1.41 -21.05 12.35
N GLY A 414 -1.43 -20.03 13.22
CA GLY A 414 -2.52 -19.77 14.15
C GLY A 414 -3.73 -19.07 13.52
N PRO A 415 -4.89 -19.10 14.21
CA PRO A 415 -6.08 -18.39 13.77
C PRO A 415 -5.99 -16.89 14.03
N HIS A 416 -6.75 -16.10 13.26
CA HIS A 416 -6.92 -14.68 13.57
C HIS A 416 -7.67 -14.49 14.88
N THR A 417 -7.10 -13.70 15.79
CA THR A 417 -7.72 -13.34 17.07
C THR A 417 -8.41 -11.99 16.98
N VAL A 418 -9.34 -11.72 17.90
CA VAL A 418 -10.04 -10.42 17.96
C VAL A 418 -9.05 -9.27 18.16
N ASN A 419 -8.04 -9.44 19.03
CA ASN A 419 -7.05 -8.40 19.32
C ASN A 419 -6.16 -8.09 18.12
N TYR A 420 -5.75 -9.12 17.38
CA TYR A 420 -4.99 -8.94 16.16
C TYR A 420 -5.80 -8.15 15.12
N ALA A 421 -7.06 -8.57 14.88
CA ALA A 421 -7.94 -7.89 13.94
C ALA A 421 -8.19 -6.43 14.33
N VAL A 422 -8.44 -6.14 15.61
CA VAL A 422 -8.59 -4.75 16.11
C VAL A 422 -7.34 -3.92 15.80
N THR A 423 -6.15 -4.43 16.08
CA THR A 423 -4.89 -3.73 15.79
C THR A 423 -4.70 -3.46 14.29
N MET A 424 -5.08 -4.43 13.44
CA MET A 424 -5.05 -4.25 11.99
C MET A 424 -6.05 -3.20 11.50
N PHE A 425 -7.27 -3.15 12.05
CA PHE A 425 -8.26 -2.13 11.70
C PHE A 425 -7.83 -0.74 12.18
N GLU A 426 -7.24 -0.63 13.38
CA GLU A 426 -6.64 0.61 13.86
C GLU A 426 -5.49 1.08 12.95
N TYR A 427 -4.66 0.15 12.48
CA TYR A 427 -3.65 0.46 11.48
C TYR A 427 -4.27 0.99 10.18
N CYS A 428 -5.34 0.37 9.69
CA CYS A 428 -6.05 0.85 8.49
C CYS A 428 -6.67 2.24 8.73
N LEU A 429 -7.16 2.53 9.93
CA LEU A 429 -7.66 3.86 10.30
C LEU A 429 -6.56 4.93 10.22
N VAL A 430 -5.39 4.66 10.82
CA VAL A 430 -4.29 5.63 10.89
C VAL A 430 -3.57 5.77 9.55
N SER A 431 -3.22 4.65 8.90
CA SER A 431 -2.51 4.65 7.62
C SER A 431 -3.38 5.01 6.42
N GLY A 432 -4.71 4.94 6.59
CA GLY A 432 -5.67 5.14 5.51
C GLY A 432 -5.68 4.06 4.44
N ARG A 433 -5.01 2.92 4.69
CA ARG A 433 -5.10 1.73 3.82
C ARG A 433 -6.48 1.10 3.91
N ASP A 434 -6.88 0.46 2.82
CA ASP A 434 -8.08 -0.36 2.79
C ASP A 434 -8.00 -1.55 3.76
N TRP A 435 -9.16 -1.96 4.29
CA TRP A 435 -9.31 -2.99 5.31
C TRP A 435 -9.96 -4.29 4.80
N TRP A 436 -10.23 -4.42 3.49
CA TRP A 436 -10.92 -5.57 2.91
C TRP A 436 -10.17 -6.90 3.17
N ASP A 437 -8.84 -6.89 3.07
CA ASP A 437 -7.99 -8.07 3.25
C ASP A 437 -7.94 -8.52 4.73
N VAL A 438 -8.09 -7.59 5.66
CA VAL A 438 -8.33 -7.87 7.09
C VAL A 438 -9.74 -8.43 7.29
N LEU A 439 -10.73 -7.90 6.58
CA LEU A 439 -12.13 -8.28 6.70
C LEU A 439 -12.38 -9.74 6.26
N ILE A 440 -11.79 -10.19 5.15
CA ILE A 440 -11.88 -11.60 4.71
C ILE A 440 -11.25 -12.58 5.72
N CYS A 441 -10.34 -12.07 6.56
CA CYS A 441 -9.76 -12.82 7.66
C CYS A 441 -10.65 -12.84 8.91
N CYS A 442 -11.71 -12.05 9.00
CA CYS A 442 -12.58 -12.04 10.16
C CYS A 442 -13.66 -13.12 10.07
N LYS A 443 -13.86 -13.89 11.15
CA LYS A 443 -15.03 -14.80 11.24
C LYS A 443 -16.27 -13.98 11.61
N PRO A 444 -17.48 -14.32 11.10
CA PRO A 444 -18.71 -13.61 11.45
C PRO A 444 -18.99 -13.53 12.96
N SER A 445 -18.57 -14.54 13.73
CA SER A 445 -18.70 -14.57 15.20
C SER A 445 -17.82 -13.56 15.94
N MET A 446 -16.78 -13.04 15.29
CA MET A 446 -15.85 -12.06 15.88
C MET A 446 -16.32 -10.62 15.68
N ALA A 447 -17.24 -10.36 14.74
CA ALA A 447 -17.58 -9.02 14.27
C ALA A 447 -18.03 -8.08 15.40
N GLU A 448 -18.92 -8.53 16.28
CA GLU A 448 -19.40 -7.71 17.40
C GLU A 448 -18.27 -7.39 18.40
N ALA A 449 -17.48 -8.39 18.78
CA ALA A 449 -16.36 -8.21 19.71
C ALA A 449 -15.28 -7.27 19.16
N ILE A 450 -15.01 -7.32 17.85
CA ILE A 450 -14.10 -6.38 17.18
C ILE A 450 -14.70 -4.98 17.22
N CYS A 451 -15.98 -4.83 16.87
CA CYS A 451 -16.66 -3.53 16.87
C CYS A 451 -16.66 -2.88 18.26
N ASP A 452 -16.91 -3.65 19.32
CA ASP A 452 -16.94 -3.13 20.70
C ASP A 452 -15.57 -2.61 21.13
N LYS A 453 -14.50 -3.38 20.89
CA LYS A 453 -13.12 -2.95 21.21
C LYS A 453 -12.65 -1.78 20.36
N LEU A 454 -13.00 -1.76 19.08
CA LEU A 454 -12.69 -0.64 18.21
C LEU A 454 -13.44 0.63 18.64
N THR A 455 -14.68 0.48 19.14
CA THR A 455 -15.46 1.59 19.69
C THR A 455 -14.81 2.15 20.95
N GLU A 456 -14.35 1.28 21.87
CA GLU A 456 -13.61 1.68 23.07
C GLU A 456 -12.33 2.44 22.70
N SER A 457 -11.52 1.88 21.80
CA SER A 457 -10.30 2.51 21.30
C SER A 457 -10.58 3.89 20.67
N PHE A 458 -11.59 3.98 19.82
CA PHE A 458 -12.00 5.24 19.19
C PHE A 458 -12.48 6.29 20.20
N GLN A 459 -13.27 5.89 21.20
CA GLN A 459 -13.79 6.79 22.24
C GLN A 459 -12.70 7.35 23.15
N ASN A 460 -11.57 6.65 23.28
CA ASN A 460 -10.42 7.12 24.06
C ASN A 460 -9.58 8.18 23.32
N GLN A 461 -9.83 8.44 22.03
CA GLN A 461 -9.11 9.46 21.26
C GLN A 461 -9.62 10.88 21.60
N THR A 462 -8.81 11.91 21.30
CA THR A 462 -9.26 13.31 21.41
C THR A 462 -10.43 13.60 20.46
N GLN A 463 -11.25 14.62 20.77
CA GLN A 463 -12.41 14.95 19.93
C GLN A 463 -12.02 15.28 18.47
N ASP A 464 -10.89 15.92 18.26
CA ASP A 464 -10.41 16.27 16.92
C ASP A 464 -10.02 15.02 16.12
N THR A 465 -9.30 14.08 16.75
CA THR A 465 -8.96 12.79 16.14
C THR A 465 -10.21 11.97 15.84
N GLN A 466 -11.19 11.95 16.77
CA GLN A 466 -12.46 11.26 16.54
C GLN A 466 -13.17 11.83 15.32
N ARG A 467 -13.27 13.16 15.19
CA ARG A 467 -13.89 13.82 14.03
C ARG A 467 -13.18 13.47 12.73
N TYR A 468 -11.85 13.50 12.73
CA TYR A 468 -11.04 13.17 11.56
C TYR A 468 -11.23 11.72 11.09
N LEU A 469 -11.24 10.76 12.02
CA LEU A 469 -11.33 9.33 11.71
C LEU A 469 -12.77 8.80 11.58
N PHE A 470 -13.78 9.60 11.92
CA PHE A 470 -15.17 9.17 12.10
C PHE A 470 -15.73 8.41 10.89
N GLY A 471 -15.54 8.95 9.68
CA GLY A 471 -16.05 8.34 8.44
C GLY A 471 -15.48 6.93 8.20
N LYS A 472 -14.15 6.78 8.28
CA LYS A 472 -13.47 5.48 8.11
C LYS A 472 -13.85 4.51 9.22
N TYR A 473 -13.92 4.98 10.45
CA TYR A 473 -14.34 4.18 11.60
C TYR A 473 -15.74 3.57 11.42
N LEU A 474 -16.72 4.38 10.97
CA LEU A 474 -18.07 3.86 10.69
C LEU A 474 -18.09 2.90 9.49
N ALA A 475 -17.29 3.16 8.46
CA ALA A 475 -17.19 2.28 7.29
C ALA A 475 -16.63 0.89 7.66
N ILE A 476 -15.61 0.82 8.52
CA ILE A 476 -15.08 -0.44 9.06
C ILE A 476 -16.16 -1.18 9.86
N LYS A 477 -16.84 -0.50 10.79
CA LYS A 477 -17.92 -1.12 11.60
C LYS A 477 -19.05 -1.66 10.73
N MET A 478 -19.47 -0.88 9.74
CA MET A 478 -20.48 -1.29 8.78
C MET A 478 -20.06 -2.58 8.04
N SER A 479 -18.82 -2.62 7.55
CA SER A 479 -18.27 -3.78 6.84
C SER A 479 -18.24 -5.03 7.73
N LEU A 480 -17.83 -4.90 8.99
CA LEU A 480 -17.85 -5.98 9.97
C LEU A 480 -19.26 -6.49 10.25
N TYR A 481 -20.23 -5.60 10.44
CA TYR A 481 -21.63 -6.00 10.67
C TYR A 481 -22.28 -6.67 9.46
N ARG A 482 -21.79 -6.43 8.23
CA ARG A 482 -22.26 -7.12 7.02
C ARG A 482 -21.78 -8.57 6.93
N LEU A 483 -20.78 -8.99 7.71
CA LEU A 483 -20.33 -10.38 7.75
C LEU A 483 -21.39 -11.36 8.29
N ASN A 484 -22.39 -10.85 9.00
CA ASN A 484 -23.43 -11.65 9.62
C ASN A 484 -24.80 -11.03 9.35
N SER A 485 -25.70 -11.79 8.71
CA SER A 485 -27.07 -11.34 8.41
C SER A 485 -27.85 -10.91 9.66
N SER A 486 -27.53 -11.48 10.82
CA SER A 486 -28.15 -11.08 12.09
C SER A 486 -27.74 -9.69 12.58
N THR A 487 -26.65 -9.12 12.08
CA THR A 487 -26.16 -7.77 12.43
C THR A 487 -26.34 -6.76 11.30
N GLU A 488 -26.98 -7.14 10.19
CA GLU A 488 -27.17 -6.27 9.02
C GLU A 488 -27.89 -4.95 9.36
N TYR A 489 -28.85 -4.97 10.29
CA TYR A 489 -29.48 -3.74 10.78
C TYR A 489 -28.47 -2.79 11.42
N LYS A 490 -27.47 -3.26 12.18
CA LYS A 490 -26.40 -2.42 12.74
C LYS A 490 -25.50 -1.82 11.66
N ALA A 491 -25.31 -2.51 10.54
CA ALA A 491 -24.63 -1.95 9.38
C ALA A 491 -25.44 -0.79 8.78
N ALA A 492 -26.76 -0.97 8.65
CA ALA A 492 -27.66 0.10 8.21
C ALA A 492 -27.62 1.32 9.15
N ASP A 493 -27.51 1.12 10.47
CA ASP A 493 -27.33 2.21 11.44
C ASP A 493 -26.05 3.00 11.19
N CYS A 494 -24.93 2.29 10.96
CA CYS A 494 -23.66 2.93 10.68
C CYS A 494 -23.75 3.76 9.39
N PHE A 495 -24.41 3.22 8.36
CA PHE A 495 -24.63 3.91 7.09
C PHE A 495 -25.50 5.15 7.27
N ALA A 496 -26.62 5.02 7.97
CA ALA A 496 -27.49 6.13 8.29
C ALA A 496 -26.75 7.21 9.07
N ASN A 497 -25.93 6.84 10.06
CA ASN A 497 -25.15 7.79 10.85
C ASN A 497 -24.10 8.53 10.01
N LEU A 498 -23.37 7.83 9.14
CA LEU A 498 -22.39 8.43 8.25
C LEU A 498 -23.05 9.41 7.26
N MET A 499 -24.15 8.98 6.65
CA MET A 499 -24.93 9.80 5.71
C MET A 499 -25.50 11.03 6.40
N LEU A 500 -26.14 10.87 7.56
CA LEU A 500 -26.69 12.01 8.32
C LEU A 500 -25.56 12.97 8.70
N THR A 501 -24.41 12.48 9.18
CA THR A 501 -23.25 13.31 9.52
C THR A 501 -22.73 14.11 8.33
N SER A 502 -22.71 13.49 7.15
CA SER A 502 -22.33 14.19 5.91
C SER A 502 -23.33 15.30 5.55
N VAL A 503 -24.63 15.03 5.73
CA VAL A 503 -25.70 16.02 5.52
C VAL A 503 -25.61 17.16 6.55
N ALA A 504 -25.31 16.88 7.82
CA ALA A 504 -25.05 17.93 8.83
C ALA A 504 -23.89 18.80 8.41
N GLY A 505 -22.75 18.19 8.07
CA GLY A 505 -21.56 18.94 7.64
C GLY A 505 -21.85 19.82 6.43
N ALA A 506 -22.65 19.33 5.47
CA ALA A 506 -23.09 20.14 4.34
C ALA A 506 -23.96 21.34 4.79
N PHE A 507 -24.91 21.13 5.70
CA PHE A 507 -25.72 22.21 6.26
C PHE A 507 -24.93 23.19 7.14
N GLU A 508 -23.96 22.71 7.93
CA GLU A 508 -23.08 23.56 8.73
C GLU A 508 -22.18 24.41 7.82
N SER A 509 -21.71 23.86 6.69
CA SER A 509 -20.84 24.59 5.75
C SER A 509 -21.51 25.80 5.08
N ILE A 510 -22.85 25.82 5.02
CA ILE A 510 -23.61 26.95 4.45
C ILE A 510 -23.98 28.01 5.49
N LEU A 511 -23.83 27.71 6.79
CA LEU A 511 -24.09 28.67 7.86
C LEU A 511 -22.97 29.72 7.89
N ARG A 512 -23.33 30.99 7.73
CA ARG A 512 -22.42 32.12 7.89
C ARG A 512 -22.72 32.85 9.18
N PRO A 513 -21.73 33.26 9.98
CA PRO A 513 -21.99 34.11 11.13
C PRO A 513 -22.53 35.49 10.69
N THR A 514 -23.60 35.95 11.34
CA THR A 514 -24.38 37.15 10.96
C THR A 514 -23.59 38.45 11.10
N GLU A 515 -22.57 38.49 11.97
CA GLU A 515 -21.68 39.64 12.15
C GLU A 515 -20.53 39.77 11.13
N LEU A 516 -20.50 38.93 10.07
CA LEU A 516 -19.58 39.08 8.94
C LEU A 516 -20.24 39.76 7.71
N SER A 517 -21.47 40.26 7.87
CA SER A 517 -22.18 41.00 6.82
C SER A 517 -21.69 42.45 6.61
N GLU A 518 -20.73 42.93 7.41
CA GLU A 518 -20.01 44.18 7.14
C GLU A 518 -18.51 43.93 6.99
N ASN A 519 -18.03 43.81 5.73
CA ASN A 519 -16.71 44.09 5.14
C ASN A 519 -15.44 44.23 6.02
N VAL A 520 -15.34 43.53 7.15
CA VAL A 520 -14.19 43.59 8.05
C VAL A 520 -13.81 42.15 8.35
N SER A 521 -12.79 41.68 7.64
CA SER A 521 -12.26 40.32 7.80
C SER A 521 -11.97 40.03 9.27
N THR A 522 -12.13 38.77 9.68
CA THR A 522 -11.79 38.29 11.03
C THR A 522 -10.35 38.66 11.41
N ILE A 523 -9.47 38.75 10.42
CA ILE A 523 -8.09 39.26 10.50
C ILE A 523 -8.06 40.73 10.95
N TYR A 524 -8.91 41.59 10.40
CA TYR A 524 -8.97 43.01 10.77
C TYR A 524 -9.55 43.22 12.17
N LYS A 525 -10.55 42.43 12.59
CA LYS A 525 -11.05 42.44 13.99
C LYS A 525 -9.96 41.98 14.98
N LEU A 526 -9.22 40.91 14.66
CA LEU A 526 -8.05 40.49 15.42
C LEU A 526 -6.96 41.56 15.46
N GLN A 527 -6.69 42.22 14.33
CA GLN A 527 -5.70 43.28 14.22
C GLN A 527 -6.08 44.51 15.06
N VAL A 528 -7.37 44.88 15.12
CA VAL A 528 -7.88 45.94 16.00
C VAL A 528 -7.80 45.55 17.47
N ILE A 529 -8.10 44.30 17.83
CA ILE A 529 -7.98 43.77 19.20
C ILE A 529 -6.50 43.75 19.64
N LEU A 530 -5.59 43.38 18.73
CA LEU A 530 -4.14 43.40 18.94
C LEU A 530 -3.59 44.84 19.06
N GLN A 531 -4.12 45.78 18.28
CA GLN A 531 -3.72 47.19 18.33
C GLN A 531 -4.24 47.92 19.58
N ASN A 532 -5.42 47.59 20.07
CA ASN A 532 -6.03 48.26 21.24
C ASN A 532 -5.46 47.81 22.59
N ASN A 533 -4.78 46.66 22.68
CA ASN A 533 -4.22 46.10 23.92
C ASN A 533 -2.68 46.19 24.00
N GLN A 534 -2.09 47.31 23.59
CA GLN A 534 -0.64 47.54 23.66
C GLN A 534 -0.07 47.68 25.09
N LYS A 535 -0.88 47.58 26.15
CA LYS A 535 -0.42 47.64 27.54
C LYS A 535 -0.75 46.36 28.30
N GLY A 536 0.07 45.34 28.01
CA GLY A 536 0.44 44.21 28.86
C GLY A 536 -0.56 43.70 29.88
N GLU A 537 -1.37 42.72 29.46
CA GLU A 537 -1.62 41.43 30.13
C GLU A 537 -2.67 40.70 29.30
N TRP A 538 -2.22 39.72 28.51
CA TRP A 538 -3.12 38.89 27.70
C TRP A 538 -3.71 37.80 28.59
N ASP A 539 -4.90 38.04 29.13
CA ASP A 539 -5.70 37.01 29.79
C ASP A 539 -6.42 36.21 28.69
N ILE A 540 -5.76 35.14 28.23
CA ILE A 540 -6.22 34.26 27.15
C ILE A 540 -7.60 33.68 27.47
N ASP A 541 -7.87 33.39 28.74
CA ASP A 541 -9.15 32.83 29.17
C ASP A 541 -10.29 33.85 28.99
N LYS A 542 -10.05 35.14 29.28
CA LYS A 542 -11.02 36.22 29.01
C LYS A 542 -11.20 36.53 27.52
N LEU A 543 -10.17 36.34 26.70
CA LEU A 543 -10.27 36.48 25.24
C LEU A 543 -11.12 35.35 24.66
N VAL A 544 -10.89 34.12 25.11
CA VAL A 544 -11.68 32.95 24.76
C VAL A 544 -13.11 33.08 25.27
N GLU A 545 -13.35 33.61 26.47
CA GLU A 545 -14.71 33.93 26.95
C GLU A 545 -15.39 35.00 26.11
N ARG A 546 -14.67 36.05 25.66
CA ARG A 546 -15.24 37.06 24.74
C ARG A 546 -15.53 36.51 23.35
N LEU A 547 -14.73 35.57 22.85
CA LEU A 547 -15.00 34.88 21.59
C LEU A 547 -16.17 33.88 21.73
N LYS A 548 -16.32 33.24 22.90
CA LYS A 548 -17.44 32.34 23.23
C LYS A 548 -18.75 33.09 23.54
N SER A 549 -18.69 34.33 24.02
CA SER A 549 -19.88 35.10 24.41
C SER A 549 -20.57 35.84 23.26
N VAL A 550 -19.93 35.93 22.08
CA VAL A 550 -20.61 36.33 20.84
C VAL A 550 -21.58 35.20 20.48
N HIS A 551 -22.85 35.37 20.82
CA HIS A 551 -23.93 34.58 20.22
C HIS A 551 -23.90 34.87 18.72
N MET A 552 -23.20 34.04 17.96
CA MET A 552 -23.21 34.14 16.52
C MET A 552 -24.59 33.70 16.05
N GLU A 553 -25.47 34.67 15.79
CA GLU A 553 -26.62 34.40 14.92
C GLU A 553 -26.04 33.90 13.59
N PHE A 554 -26.63 32.89 12.97
CA PHE A 554 -26.18 32.39 11.67
C PHE A 554 -27.17 32.82 10.59
N THR A 555 -26.65 33.33 9.46
CA THR A 555 -27.41 33.63 8.25
C THR A 555 -27.00 32.68 7.14
N VAL A 556 -27.92 32.39 6.23
CA VAL A 556 -27.67 31.61 5.03
C VAL A 556 -28.07 32.47 3.83
N ASP A 557 -27.26 32.45 2.78
CA ASP A 557 -27.60 33.12 1.52
C ASP A 557 -28.85 32.45 0.91
N PRO A 558 -29.93 33.19 0.62
CA PRO A 558 -31.16 32.63 0.08
C PRO A 558 -30.99 31.82 -1.21
N HIS A 559 -30.04 32.18 -2.09
CA HIS A 559 -29.78 31.46 -3.33
C HIS A 559 -29.07 30.12 -3.08
N ILE A 560 -28.16 30.08 -2.10
CA ILE A 560 -27.53 28.83 -1.66
C ILE A 560 -28.59 27.94 -1.00
N LEU A 561 -29.44 28.51 -0.15
CA LEU A 561 -30.52 27.77 0.53
C LEU A 561 -31.51 27.15 -0.47
N GLN A 562 -31.87 27.90 -1.53
CA GLN A 562 -32.70 27.38 -2.62
C GLN A 562 -32.04 26.19 -3.33
N SER A 563 -30.72 26.23 -3.53
CA SER A 563 -29.97 25.13 -4.15
C SER A 563 -29.98 23.85 -3.30
N PHE A 564 -30.13 23.97 -1.97
CA PHE A 564 -30.22 22.86 -1.03
C PHE A 564 -31.65 22.38 -0.75
N GLN A 565 -32.67 22.99 -1.36
CA GLN A 565 -34.08 22.70 -1.07
C GLN A 565 -34.44 21.21 -1.20
N GLN A 566 -33.92 20.52 -2.22
CA GLN A 566 -34.18 19.09 -2.41
C GLN A 566 -33.56 18.24 -1.30
N LEU A 567 -32.36 18.59 -0.84
CA LEU A 567 -31.71 17.91 0.27
C LEU A 567 -32.48 18.13 1.57
N ILE A 568 -32.90 19.38 1.84
CA ILE A 568 -33.73 19.73 3.00
C ILE A 568 -35.03 18.91 3.02
N GLN A 569 -35.72 18.83 1.88
CA GLN A 569 -36.96 18.06 1.74
C GLN A 569 -36.72 16.57 1.95
N TRP A 570 -35.66 16.02 1.35
CA TRP A 570 -35.30 14.62 1.51
C TRP A 570 -34.96 14.28 2.96
N THR A 571 -34.12 15.07 3.63
CA THR A 571 -33.76 14.86 5.04
C THR A 571 -34.97 14.98 5.96
N SER A 572 -35.89 15.93 5.68
CA SER A 572 -37.15 16.08 6.43
C SER A 572 -38.06 14.86 6.26
N THR A 573 -38.16 14.33 5.03
CA THR A 573 -38.95 13.13 4.72
C THR A 573 -38.37 11.90 5.38
N LEU A 574 -37.04 11.75 5.36
CA LEU A 574 -36.33 10.68 6.07
C LEU A 574 -36.56 10.76 7.58
N ALA A 575 -36.45 11.95 8.17
CA ALA A 575 -36.69 12.14 9.60
C ALA A 575 -38.13 11.79 10.01
N LEU A 576 -39.12 12.21 9.22
CA LEU A 576 -40.52 11.85 9.44
C LEU A 576 -40.75 10.34 9.28
N HIS A 577 -40.13 9.71 8.28
CA HIS A 577 -40.23 8.27 8.06
C HIS A 577 -39.60 7.48 9.23
N LEU A 578 -38.43 7.88 9.70
CA LEU A 578 -37.80 7.29 10.88
C LEU A 578 -38.70 7.47 12.11
N MET A 579 -39.20 8.68 12.39
CA MET A 579 -40.11 8.92 13.51
C MET A 579 -41.41 8.09 13.42
N ALA A 580 -41.97 7.95 12.22
CA ALA A 580 -43.17 7.16 11.97
C ALA A 580 -42.94 5.64 12.14
N SER A 581 -41.71 5.16 11.93
CA SER A 581 -41.34 3.74 12.06
C SER A 581 -40.92 3.34 13.48
N VAL A 582 -40.72 4.29 14.41
CA VAL A 582 -40.46 4.04 15.84
C VAL A 582 -41.36 2.96 16.48
N PRO A 583 -42.69 2.95 16.24
CA PRO A 583 -43.58 1.95 16.84
C PRO A 583 -43.29 0.51 16.36
N GLU A 584 -42.81 0.35 15.11
CA GLU A 584 -42.53 -0.95 14.50
C GLU A 584 -41.22 -1.57 15.04
N PHE A 585 -40.30 -0.75 15.55
CA PHE A 585 -39.05 -1.20 16.17
C PHE A 585 -39.22 -1.82 17.57
N LYS A 586 -40.43 -1.81 18.14
CA LYS A 586 -40.73 -2.63 19.33
C LYS A 586 -40.78 -4.13 19.01
N GLN A 587 -41.02 -4.50 17.75
CA GLN A 587 -41.12 -5.89 17.30
C GLN A 587 -39.97 -6.34 16.39
N ARG A 588 -39.22 -5.39 15.79
CA ARG A 588 -38.04 -5.65 14.95
C ARG A 588 -36.79 -5.03 15.58
N LYS A 589 -35.66 -5.75 15.54
CA LYS A 589 -34.34 -5.15 15.76
C LYS A 589 -34.10 -4.15 14.62
N GLY A 590 -34.14 -2.86 14.92
CA GLY A 590 -34.03 -1.78 13.93
C GLY A 590 -33.07 -0.68 14.39
N PRO A 591 -32.95 0.41 13.61
CA PRO A 591 -31.86 1.34 13.76
C PRO A 591 -31.96 2.20 15.00
N GLY A 592 -31.24 1.83 16.07
CA GLY A 592 -31.34 2.48 17.38
C GLY A 592 -30.52 3.76 17.50
N VAL A 593 -29.34 3.81 16.85
CA VAL A 593 -28.40 4.94 16.99
C VAL A 593 -28.79 6.13 16.09
N ALA A 594 -29.41 5.85 14.94
CA ALA A 594 -29.88 6.88 14.00
C ALA A 594 -30.92 7.81 14.65
N PHE A 595 -31.74 7.31 15.58
CA PHE A 595 -32.74 8.11 16.30
C PHE A 595 -32.14 9.17 17.24
N SER A 596 -31.08 8.82 17.97
CA SER A 596 -30.41 9.74 18.90
C SER A 596 -29.81 10.93 18.16
N PHE A 597 -29.25 10.68 16.98
CA PHE A 597 -28.70 11.70 16.11
C PHE A 597 -29.79 12.52 15.42
N LEU A 598 -30.91 11.89 15.03
CA LEU A 598 -32.06 12.58 14.42
C LEU A 598 -32.55 13.79 15.23
N TYR A 599 -32.46 13.74 16.56
CA TYR A 599 -32.78 14.86 17.44
C TYR A 599 -31.89 16.09 17.18
N ILE A 600 -30.60 15.90 16.94
CA ILE A 600 -29.66 16.98 16.60
C ILE A 600 -29.99 17.53 15.20
N TYR A 601 -30.29 16.65 14.24
CA TYR A 601 -30.66 17.05 12.88
C TYR A 601 -31.98 17.80 12.79
N ILE A 602 -32.98 17.38 13.55
CA ILE A 602 -34.26 18.09 13.65
C ILE A 602 -34.01 19.51 14.18
N ASN A 603 -33.12 19.69 15.15
CA ASN A 603 -32.77 21.04 15.63
C ASN A 603 -32.07 21.89 14.55
N VAL A 604 -31.16 21.32 13.74
CA VAL A 604 -30.52 22.03 12.62
C VAL A 604 -31.53 22.36 11.50
N LEU A 605 -32.42 21.42 11.17
CA LEU A 605 -33.52 21.64 10.22
C LEU A 605 -34.53 22.67 10.71
N ILE A 606 -34.84 22.69 12.02
CA ILE A 606 -35.66 23.72 12.65
C ILE A 606 -34.96 25.09 12.51
N LEU A 607 -33.66 25.19 12.80
CA LEU A 607 -32.90 26.43 12.63
C LEU A 607 -32.88 26.93 11.17
N LEU A 608 -32.71 26.03 10.20
CA LEU A 608 -32.73 26.36 8.76
C LEU A 608 -34.14 26.70 8.25
N SER A 609 -35.18 26.07 8.79
CA SER A 609 -36.57 26.37 8.41
C SER A 609 -37.08 27.67 9.03
N TYR A 610 -36.60 28.05 10.23
CA TYR A 610 -36.84 29.38 10.80
C TYR A 610 -36.23 30.49 9.93
N SER A 611 -35.12 30.23 9.23
CA SER A 611 -34.49 31.17 8.29
C SER A 611 -35.07 31.14 6.86
N LEU A 612 -36.01 30.22 6.57
CA LEU A 612 -36.82 30.22 5.34
C LEU A 612 -38.18 30.92 5.51
N ILE A 613 -38.64 31.08 6.75
CA ILE A 613 -39.95 31.65 7.10
C ILE A 613 -39.86 33.15 7.42
N TYR A 614 -38.66 33.64 7.74
CA TYR A 614 -38.32 35.06 7.89
C TYR A 614 -37.32 35.46 6.82
#